data_AF-A0A2J6X4N6-F1
#
_entry.id   AF-A0A2J6X4N6-F1
#
_cell.length_a   1.000
_cell.length_b   1.000
_cell.length_c   1.000
_cell.angle_alpha   90.00
_cell.angle_beta   90.00
_cell.angle_gamma   90.00
#
_symmetry.space_group_name_H-M   'P 1'
#
loop_
_entity.id
_entity.type
_entity.pdbx_description
1 polymer ?
#
loop_
_entity_poly.entity_id
_entity_poly.type
_entity_poly.pdbx_seq_one_letter_code
_entity_poly.pdbx_strand_id
1 'polypeptide(L)'
;MTEQTITNPQQRRWRVNVRGIVQGVGFRPFVFSLAKRWRLAGFVRNDSAGVTIEIEGEEYTLHEFVTALQREAPPLARIEQVSIEPLALVGEREFVIAASQAQTQRRTLIAPDTATCRDCLREIFDPTDRRYRYAFTNCTNCGPRFTIVLDVPYDRANTTMRTFLLCERCRAEYEDPRDRRFHAQPTACPVCGPQVRFAQGVGSGKIGTKEQPSPPTPL
;
A
#
# COMPACT_ATOMS: atom_id res chain seq x y z
N MET A 1 44.84 2.02 30.76
CA MET A 1 44.33 2.05 29.38
C MET A 1 43.46 0.82 29.21
N THR A 2 42.16 0.95 29.43
CA THR A 2 41.20 -0.15 29.27
C THR A 2 40.80 -0.23 27.80
N GLU A 3 41.22 -1.30 27.13
CA GLU A 3 40.70 -1.70 25.83
C GLU A 3 39.19 -1.85 25.94
N GLN A 4 38.47 -0.93 25.32
CA GLN A 4 37.05 -1.09 25.07
C GLN A 4 36.92 -2.15 23.98
N THR A 5 36.54 -3.36 24.39
CA THR A 5 36.08 -4.42 23.51
C THR A 5 34.92 -3.87 22.69
N ILE A 6 35.17 -3.52 21.43
CA ILE A 6 34.13 -3.20 20.47
C ILE A 6 33.34 -4.50 20.30
N THR A 7 32.22 -4.63 21.02
CA THR A 7 31.26 -5.71 20.83
C THR A 7 30.82 -5.64 19.38
N ASN A 8 31.25 -6.64 18.60
CA ASN A 8 30.82 -6.82 17.22
C ASN A 8 29.28 -6.82 17.24
N PRO A 9 28.58 -5.87 16.58
CA PRO A 9 27.13 -5.82 16.66
C PRO A 9 26.59 -7.15 16.15
N GLN A 10 25.86 -7.85 17.00
CA GLN A 10 25.35 -9.18 16.73
C GLN A 10 24.33 -9.07 15.60
N GLN A 11 24.81 -9.30 14.37
CA GLN A 11 23.95 -9.26 13.19
C GLN A 11 22.98 -10.43 13.24
N ARG A 12 21.72 -10.11 12.94
CA ARG A 12 20.60 -11.04 12.94
C ARG A 12 19.74 -10.74 11.73
N ARG A 13 19.05 -11.78 11.26
CA ARG A 13 18.00 -11.65 10.27
C ARG A 13 16.74 -12.31 10.81
N TRP A 14 15.64 -11.59 10.77
CA TRP A 14 14.35 -12.08 11.22
C TRP A 14 13.32 -11.99 10.10
N ARG A 15 12.49 -13.03 10.02
CA ARG A 15 11.19 -12.94 9.39
C ARG A 15 10.16 -12.56 10.44
N VAL A 16 9.50 -11.43 10.24
CA VAL A 16 8.39 -10.96 11.05
C VAL A 16 7.11 -11.12 10.24
N ASN A 17 6.20 -11.98 10.71
CA ASN A 17 4.89 -12.16 10.10
C ASN A 17 3.85 -11.38 10.91
N VAL A 18 3.10 -10.52 10.24
CA VAL A 18 2.08 -9.67 10.86
C VAL A 18 0.71 -10.07 10.34
N ARG A 19 -0.22 -10.37 11.24
CA ARG A 19 -1.62 -10.70 10.92
C ARG A 19 -2.59 -9.71 11.54
N GLY A 20 -3.78 -9.62 10.95
CA GLY A 20 -4.85 -8.69 11.31
C GLY A 20 -5.28 -7.85 10.10
N ILE A 21 -5.81 -6.66 10.35
CA ILE A 21 -6.13 -5.66 9.33
C ILE A 21 -4.84 -4.89 9.01
N VAL A 22 -4.00 -5.46 8.16
CA VAL A 22 -2.67 -4.91 7.82
C VAL A 22 -2.47 -4.72 6.31
N GLN A 23 -3.50 -5.01 5.51
CA GLN A 23 -3.48 -4.83 4.07
C GLN A 23 -4.44 -3.72 3.65
N GLY A 24 -4.03 -2.93 2.65
CA GLY A 24 -4.79 -1.77 2.19
C GLY A 24 -4.81 -0.57 3.13
N VAL A 25 -4.02 -0.59 4.21
CA VAL A 25 -4.03 0.44 5.26
C VAL A 25 -2.75 1.28 5.29
N GLY A 26 -1.99 1.30 4.20
CA GLY A 26 -0.69 1.98 4.15
C GLY A 26 0.44 1.27 4.90
N PHE A 27 0.26 -0.01 5.27
CA PHE A 27 1.22 -0.76 6.08
C PHE A 27 2.58 -0.97 5.39
N ARG A 28 2.61 -1.31 4.10
CA ARG A 28 3.87 -1.49 3.33
C ARG A 28 4.70 -0.19 3.29
N PRO A 29 4.14 0.99 2.91
CA PRO A 29 4.80 2.28 3.08
C PRO A 29 5.33 2.54 4.49
N PHE A 30 4.52 2.29 5.51
CA PHE A 30 4.91 2.48 6.90
C PHE A 30 6.13 1.63 7.27
N VAL A 31 6.09 0.33 6.97
CA VAL A 31 7.19 -0.60 7.22
C VAL A 31 8.45 -0.18 6.47
N PHE A 32 8.34 0.23 5.20
CA PHE A 32 9.47 0.71 4.42
C PHE A 32 10.13 1.93 5.08
N SER A 33 9.33 2.94 5.44
CA SER A 33 9.83 4.14 6.13
C SER A 33 10.44 3.82 7.48
N LEU A 34 9.84 2.89 8.23
CA LEU A 34 10.33 2.44 9.52
C LEU A 34 11.68 1.72 9.38
N ALA A 35 11.81 0.81 8.42
CA ALA A 35 13.05 0.09 8.16
C ALA A 35 14.17 1.06 7.74
N LYS A 36 13.86 2.06 6.90
CA LYS A 36 14.81 3.12 6.52
C LYS A 36 15.24 3.96 7.73
N ARG A 37 14.31 4.34 8.61
CA ARG A 37 14.60 5.08 9.86
C ARG A 37 15.61 4.34 10.73
N TRP A 38 15.45 3.02 10.83
CA TRP A 38 16.33 2.15 11.60
C TRP A 38 17.52 1.60 10.81
N ARG A 39 17.70 2.00 9.54
CA ARG A 39 18.79 1.55 8.65
C ARG A 39 18.88 0.02 8.49
N LEU A 40 17.73 -0.65 8.49
CA LEU A 40 17.64 -2.09 8.27
C LEU A 40 17.60 -2.41 6.77
N ALA A 41 18.11 -3.58 6.39
CA ALA A 41 17.98 -4.13 5.06
C ALA A 41 16.93 -5.26 5.03
N GLY A 42 16.38 -5.58 3.85
CA GLY A 42 15.39 -6.63 3.68
C GLY A 42 14.20 -6.24 2.82
N PHE A 43 13.01 -6.71 3.15
CA PHE A 43 11.82 -6.37 2.40
C PHE A 43 10.52 -6.44 3.22
N VAL A 44 9.48 -5.83 2.66
CA VAL A 44 8.09 -6.05 3.07
C VAL A 44 7.24 -6.45 1.87
N ARG A 45 6.31 -7.39 2.06
CA ARG A 45 5.33 -7.77 1.03
C ARG A 45 4.00 -8.18 1.65
N ASN A 46 2.94 -8.07 0.88
CA ASN A 46 1.67 -8.70 1.22
C ASN A 46 1.70 -10.18 0.80
N ASP A 47 1.04 -11.02 1.58
CA ASP A 47 0.75 -12.40 1.21
C ASP A 47 -0.70 -12.76 1.54
N SER A 48 -1.12 -14.00 1.34
CA SER A 48 -2.52 -14.39 1.59
C SER A 48 -2.88 -14.52 3.07
N ALA A 49 -1.91 -14.46 3.99
CA ALA A 49 -2.11 -14.54 5.44
C ALA A 49 -1.97 -13.19 6.17
N GLY A 50 -1.26 -12.22 5.58
CA GLY A 50 -1.00 -10.92 6.19
C GLY A 50 0.14 -10.19 5.50
N VAL A 51 1.10 -9.71 6.29
CA VAL A 51 2.31 -9.06 5.79
C VAL A 51 3.52 -9.85 6.28
N THR A 52 4.37 -10.26 5.34
CA THR A 52 5.70 -10.77 5.65
C THR A 52 6.70 -9.63 5.56
N ILE A 53 7.51 -9.49 6.60
CA ILE A 53 8.65 -8.57 6.67
C ILE A 53 9.89 -9.44 6.89
N GLU A 54 10.94 -9.23 6.11
CA GLU A 54 12.27 -9.74 6.44
C GLU A 54 13.18 -8.55 6.70
N ILE A 55 13.89 -8.58 7.82
CA ILE A 55 14.81 -7.52 8.25
C ILE A 55 16.13 -8.13 8.68
N GLU A 56 17.23 -7.51 8.26
CA GLU A 56 18.59 -7.84 8.65
C GLU A 56 19.27 -6.60 9.23
N GLY A 57 19.97 -6.78 10.35
CA GLY A 57 20.66 -5.71 11.06
C GLY A 57 21.14 -6.12 12.45
N GLU A 58 21.57 -5.14 13.23
CA GLU A 58 21.95 -5.34 14.62
C GLU A 58 20.73 -5.76 15.47
N GLU A 59 20.90 -6.78 16.31
CA GLU A 59 19.83 -7.37 17.13
C GLU A 59 19.03 -6.34 17.94
N TYR A 60 19.71 -5.36 18.54
CA TYR A 60 19.05 -4.24 19.25
C TYR A 60 18.11 -3.45 18.32
N THR A 61 18.59 -3.10 17.13
CA THR A 61 17.80 -2.36 16.13
C THR A 61 16.60 -3.17 15.64
N LEU A 62 16.73 -4.49 15.50
CA LEU A 62 15.59 -5.34 15.14
C LEU A 62 14.50 -5.34 16.21
N HIS A 63 14.87 -5.39 17.49
CA HIS A 63 13.92 -5.27 18.60
C HIS A 63 13.21 -3.91 18.63
N GLU A 64 13.95 -2.81 18.44
CA GLU A 64 13.39 -1.46 18.35
C GLU A 64 12.43 -1.32 17.16
N PHE A 65 12.79 -1.88 16.01
CA PHE A 65 11.92 -1.92 14.84
C PHE A 65 10.60 -2.65 15.15
N VAL A 66 10.64 -3.84 15.75
CA VAL A 66 9.43 -4.62 16.07
C VAL A 66 8.56 -3.90 17.09
N THR A 67 9.17 -3.22 18.06
CA THR A 67 8.46 -2.42 19.06
C THR A 67 7.75 -1.24 18.41
N ALA A 68 8.46 -0.48 17.56
CA ALA A 68 7.90 0.64 16.82
C ALA A 68 6.81 0.21 15.83
N LEU A 69 6.99 -0.95 15.17
CA LEU A 69 6.00 -1.53 14.25
C LEU A 69 4.62 -1.68 14.89
N GLN A 70 4.58 -2.08 16.17
CA GLN A 70 3.34 -2.27 16.92
C GLN A 70 2.78 -0.96 17.48
N ARG A 71 3.65 -0.05 17.94
CA ARG A 71 3.24 1.20 18.60
C ARG A 71 2.84 2.31 17.62
N GLU A 72 3.44 2.35 16.45
CA GLU A 72 3.32 3.43 15.47
C GLU A 72 2.54 3.02 14.22
N ALA A 73 1.83 1.88 14.27
CA ALA A 73 1.08 1.34 13.14
C ALA A 73 0.11 2.39 12.54
N PRO A 74 -0.14 2.35 11.21
CA PRO A 74 -1.05 3.28 10.55
C PRO A 74 -2.43 3.32 11.21
N PRO A 75 -3.16 4.45 11.16
CA PRO A 75 -4.43 4.61 11.89
C PRO A 75 -5.53 3.58 11.54
N LEU A 76 -5.52 3.06 10.32
CA LEU A 76 -6.47 2.05 9.85
C LEU A 76 -5.98 0.61 10.09
N ALA A 77 -4.74 0.44 10.54
CA ALA A 77 -4.15 -0.86 10.78
C ALA A 77 -4.58 -1.39 12.15
N ARG A 78 -4.87 -2.68 12.21
CA ARG A 78 -5.09 -3.41 13.45
C ARG A 78 -4.25 -4.68 13.42
N ILE A 79 -3.17 -4.68 14.20
CA ILE A 79 -2.30 -5.84 14.36
C ILE A 79 -2.93 -6.76 15.41
N GLU A 80 -3.19 -8.01 15.05
CA GLU A 80 -3.73 -9.04 15.96
C GLU A 80 -2.65 -10.01 16.42
N GLN A 81 -1.69 -10.30 15.54
CA GLN A 81 -0.60 -11.22 15.85
C GLN A 81 0.67 -10.76 15.15
N VAL A 82 1.79 -10.84 15.87
CA VAL A 82 3.15 -10.73 15.33
C VAL A 82 3.90 -12.00 15.71
N SER A 83 4.54 -12.65 14.75
CA SER A 83 5.49 -13.74 15.02
C SER A 83 6.84 -13.42 14.40
N ILE A 84 7.90 -13.87 15.07
CA ILE A 84 9.29 -13.62 14.67
C ILE A 84 9.98 -14.98 14.53
N GLU A 85 10.65 -15.18 13.40
CA GLU A 85 11.43 -16.36 13.09
C GLU A 85 12.86 -15.94 12.71
N PRO A 86 13.89 -16.43 13.41
CA PRO A 86 15.28 -16.21 13.01
C PRO A 86 15.60 -16.90 11.67
N LEU A 87 16.34 -16.21 10.82
CA LEU A 87 16.82 -16.72 9.53
C LEU A 87 18.34 -16.61 9.43
N ALA A 88 18.92 -17.33 8.48
CA ALA A 88 20.30 -17.15 8.08
C ALA A 88 20.49 -15.77 7.43
N LEU A 89 21.61 -15.11 7.76
CA LEU A 89 22.02 -13.83 7.17
C LEU A 89 22.18 -13.97 5.65
N VAL A 90 21.84 -12.92 4.92
CA VAL A 90 22.03 -12.81 3.47
C VAL A 90 23.00 -11.68 3.13
N GLY A 91 23.12 -10.65 3.97
CA GLY A 91 23.97 -9.49 3.71
C GLY A 91 23.33 -8.48 2.75
N GLU A 92 21.99 -8.42 2.71
CA GLU A 92 21.27 -7.39 1.96
C GLU A 92 21.63 -5.99 2.48
N ARG A 93 21.60 -4.98 1.60
CA ARG A 93 22.00 -3.60 1.95
C ARG A 93 20.86 -2.60 1.86
N GLU A 94 19.78 -2.99 1.22
CA GLU A 94 18.63 -2.13 0.97
C GLU A 94 17.37 -2.78 1.53
N PHE A 95 16.40 -1.93 1.85
CA PHE A 95 15.05 -2.35 2.19
C PHE A 95 14.12 -1.98 1.04
N VAL A 96 13.31 -2.94 0.58
CA VAL A 96 12.39 -2.76 -0.56
C VAL A 96 10.96 -3.19 -0.25
N ILE A 97 9.99 -2.65 -0.99
CA ILE A 97 8.64 -3.21 -1.03
C ILE A 97 8.61 -4.26 -2.15
N ALA A 98 8.63 -5.53 -1.78
CA ALA A 98 8.65 -6.64 -2.73
C ALA A 98 7.26 -6.94 -3.29
N ALA A 99 7.23 -7.66 -4.42
CA ALA A 99 5.99 -8.14 -5.02
C ALA A 99 5.22 -9.03 -4.05
N SER A 100 3.90 -8.88 -4.05
CA SER A 100 3.04 -9.71 -3.19
C SER A 100 3.05 -11.17 -3.63
N GLN A 101 2.91 -12.08 -2.67
CA GLN A 101 2.93 -13.52 -2.93
C GLN A 101 1.59 -14.17 -2.55
N ALA A 102 0.88 -14.70 -3.53
CA ALA A 102 -0.31 -15.51 -3.26
C ALA A 102 0.09 -16.87 -2.68
N GLN A 103 -0.69 -17.36 -1.72
CA GLN A 103 -0.56 -18.69 -1.13
C GLN A 103 -1.92 -19.40 -1.12
N THR A 104 -1.90 -20.74 -1.01
CA THR A 104 -3.10 -21.58 -1.13
C THR A 104 -4.17 -21.27 -0.06
N GLN A 105 -3.76 -20.79 1.11
CA GLN A 105 -4.69 -20.44 2.20
C GLN A 105 -4.84 -18.92 2.31
N ARG A 106 -6.08 -18.45 2.14
CA ARG A 106 -6.47 -17.05 2.31
C ARG A 106 -6.98 -16.82 3.73
N ARG A 107 -6.21 -16.13 4.55
CA ARG A 107 -6.52 -15.87 5.97
C ARG A 107 -6.42 -14.39 6.36
N THR A 108 -6.04 -13.50 5.44
CA THR A 108 -5.89 -12.07 5.74
C THR A 108 -7.23 -11.35 5.84
N LEU A 109 -7.33 -10.38 6.75
CA LEU A 109 -8.52 -9.55 6.93
C LEU A 109 -8.45 -8.33 6.00
N ILE A 110 -9.57 -8.02 5.36
CA ILE A 110 -9.70 -6.84 4.49
C ILE A 110 -10.21 -5.66 5.33
N ALA A 111 -9.56 -4.51 5.20
CA ALA A 111 -9.97 -3.30 5.89
C ALA A 111 -11.35 -2.81 5.43
N PRO A 112 -12.17 -2.22 6.32
CA PRO A 112 -13.42 -1.59 5.93
C PRO A 112 -13.17 -0.36 5.04
N ASP A 113 -14.19 0.03 4.27
CA ASP A 113 -14.17 1.30 3.54
C ASP A 113 -14.10 2.48 4.52
N THR A 114 -13.36 3.53 4.15
CA THR A 114 -13.13 4.68 5.01
C THR A 114 -13.48 5.98 4.28
N ALA A 115 -14.16 6.90 4.97
CA ALA A 115 -14.48 8.22 4.43
C ALA A 115 -13.22 9.01 4.04
N THR A 116 -13.37 9.95 3.10
CA THR A 116 -12.29 10.82 2.63
C THR A 116 -11.60 11.55 3.78
N CYS A 117 -10.28 11.38 3.93
CA CYS A 117 -9.51 12.08 4.96
C CYS A 117 -9.41 13.59 4.69
N ARG A 118 -9.04 14.36 5.72
CA ARG A 118 -8.88 15.83 5.63
C ARG A 118 -7.91 16.27 4.53
N ASP A 119 -6.83 15.52 4.30
CA ASP A 119 -5.84 15.87 3.26
C ASP A 119 -6.41 15.73 1.85
N CYS A 120 -7.09 14.62 1.57
CA CYS A 120 -7.76 14.43 0.28
C CYS A 120 -8.90 15.43 0.10
N LEU A 121 -9.62 15.78 1.19
CA LEU A 121 -10.67 16.78 1.13
C LEU A 121 -10.12 18.16 0.73
N ARG A 122 -8.97 18.56 1.28
CA ARG A 122 -8.29 19.80 0.90
C ARG A 122 -7.97 19.84 -0.60
N GLU A 123 -7.37 18.79 -1.15
CA GLU A 123 -7.06 18.75 -2.58
C GLU A 123 -8.30 18.78 -3.49
N ILE A 124 -9.37 18.08 -3.10
CA ILE A 124 -10.62 18.09 -3.88
C ILE A 124 -11.15 19.52 -4.03
N PHE A 125 -10.93 20.38 -3.03
CA PHE A 125 -11.41 21.76 -3.00
C PHE A 125 -10.36 22.82 -3.36
N ASP A 126 -9.10 22.43 -3.61
CA ASP A 126 -8.03 23.35 -4.02
C ASP A 126 -7.98 23.50 -5.55
N PRO A 127 -8.29 24.68 -6.11
CA PRO A 127 -8.27 24.91 -7.56
C PRO A 127 -6.89 24.73 -8.22
N THR A 128 -5.82 24.74 -7.44
CA THR A 128 -4.44 24.54 -7.93
C THR A 128 -4.03 23.07 -7.94
N ASP A 129 -4.76 22.21 -7.22
CA ASP A 129 -4.45 20.78 -7.18
C ASP A 129 -4.95 20.06 -8.44
N ARG A 130 -4.14 19.12 -8.92
CA ARG A 130 -4.45 18.30 -10.11
C ARG A 130 -5.69 17.40 -9.92
N ARG A 131 -6.14 17.20 -8.69
CA ARG A 131 -7.33 16.45 -8.30
C ARG A 131 -8.48 17.37 -7.89
N TYR A 132 -8.41 18.67 -8.20
CA TYR A 132 -9.52 19.59 -8.00
C TYR A 132 -10.82 19.02 -8.55
N ARG A 133 -11.84 18.92 -7.68
CA ARG A 133 -13.18 18.36 -7.95
C ARG A 133 -13.20 16.91 -8.44
N TYR A 134 -12.11 16.15 -8.32
CA TYR A 134 -12.08 14.76 -8.75
C TYR A 134 -12.80 13.85 -7.74
N ALA A 135 -13.92 13.27 -8.17
CA ALA A 135 -14.87 12.54 -7.32
C ALA A 135 -14.31 11.27 -6.65
N PHE A 136 -13.25 10.68 -7.20
CA PHE A 136 -12.69 9.41 -6.72
C PHE A 136 -11.33 9.58 -6.02
N THR A 137 -11.03 10.80 -5.54
CA THR A 137 -9.78 11.08 -4.82
C THR A 137 -9.68 10.29 -3.52
N ASN A 138 -8.59 9.55 -3.36
CA ASN A 138 -8.25 8.82 -2.14
C ASN A 138 -6.72 8.77 -1.93
N CYS A 139 -6.29 8.25 -0.79
CA CYS A 139 -4.89 7.92 -0.47
C CYS A 139 -4.81 6.61 0.33
N THR A 140 -3.64 6.28 0.87
CA THR A 140 -3.44 5.10 1.73
C THR A 140 -4.31 5.13 3.00
N ASN A 141 -4.68 6.32 3.48
CA ASN A 141 -5.43 6.54 4.73
C ASN A 141 -6.95 6.70 4.56
N CYS A 142 -7.50 6.60 3.34
CA CYS A 142 -8.94 6.74 3.11
C CYS A 142 -9.42 6.07 1.82
N GLY A 143 -10.72 6.12 1.58
CA GLY A 143 -11.37 5.66 0.36
C GLY A 143 -11.83 4.21 0.44
N PRO A 144 -12.28 3.65 -0.70
CA PRO A 144 -12.82 2.31 -0.75
C PRO A 144 -11.72 1.27 -0.51
N ARG A 145 -12.10 0.18 0.17
CA ARG A 145 -11.29 -1.00 0.50
C ARG A 145 -12.14 -2.23 0.24
N PHE A 146 -12.86 -2.72 1.25
CA PHE A 146 -13.70 -3.91 1.16
C PHE A 146 -14.56 -3.94 -0.12
N THR A 147 -15.22 -2.84 -0.45
CA THR A 147 -16.11 -2.74 -1.62
C THR A 147 -15.44 -2.89 -2.99
N ILE A 148 -14.11 -2.75 -3.07
CA ILE A 148 -13.36 -2.81 -4.35
C ILE A 148 -12.38 -3.96 -4.42
N VAL A 149 -12.17 -4.72 -3.34
CA VAL A 149 -11.27 -5.87 -3.35
C VAL A 149 -11.92 -7.04 -4.07
N LEU A 150 -11.15 -7.67 -4.96
CA LEU A 150 -11.55 -8.86 -5.70
C LEU A 150 -10.85 -10.11 -5.17
N ASP A 151 -9.60 -9.97 -4.71
CA ASP A 151 -8.84 -11.06 -4.11
C ASP A 151 -7.71 -10.54 -3.20
N VAL A 152 -7.04 -11.45 -2.49
CA VAL A 152 -5.84 -11.20 -1.69
C VAL A 152 -4.65 -11.98 -2.26
N PRO A 153 -3.43 -11.42 -2.25
CA PRO A 153 -3.00 -10.21 -1.53
C PRO A 153 -3.53 -8.89 -2.10
N TYR A 154 -3.73 -7.89 -1.24
CA TYR A 154 -4.23 -6.56 -1.61
C TYR A 154 -3.21 -5.83 -2.47
N ASP A 155 -3.48 -5.80 -3.77
CA ASP A 155 -2.78 -5.04 -4.78
C ASP A 155 -3.78 -4.53 -5.81
N ARG A 156 -3.39 -3.50 -6.56
CA ARG A 156 -4.23 -2.89 -7.60
C ARG A 156 -4.81 -3.93 -8.56
N ALA A 157 -4.00 -4.91 -8.98
CA ALA A 157 -4.41 -6.00 -9.87
C ALA A 157 -5.56 -6.86 -9.31
N ASN A 158 -5.66 -6.95 -7.98
CA ASN A 158 -6.67 -7.70 -7.24
C ASN A 158 -7.79 -6.79 -6.70
N THR A 159 -8.01 -5.64 -7.33
CA THR A 159 -9.14 -4.74 -7.05
C THR A 159 -9.90 -4.39 -8.33
N THR A 160 -11.07 -3.79 -8.21
CA THR A 160 -11.80 -3.21 -9.35
C THR A 160 -11.01 -2.11 -10.07
N MET A 161 -9.97 -1.55 -9.43
CA MET A 161 -9.08 -0.54 -10.03
C MET A 161 -8.10 -1.12 -11.05
N ARG A 162 -8.03 -2.45 -11.22
CA ARG A 162 -7.10 -3.13 -12.15
C ARG A 162 -7.25 -2.70 -13.62
N THR A 163 -8.44 -2.26 -14.02
CA THR A 163 -8.74 -1.83 -15.40
C THR A 163 -8.31 -0.39 -15.68
N PHE A 164 -8.02 0.38 -14.63
CA PHE A 164 -7.60 1.78 -14.73
C PHE A 164 -6.06 1.83 -14.65
N LEU A 165 -5.37 1.89 -15.78
CA LEU A 165 -3.90 1.93 -15.76
C LEU A 165 -3.40 3.29 -15.28
N LEU A 166 -2.42 3.31 -14.37
CA LEU A 166 -1.87 4.57 -13.84
C LEU A 166 -1.22 5.38 -14.97
N CYS A 167 -1.60 6.66 -15.10
CA CYS A 167 -0.83 7.61 -15.89
C CYS A 167 0.53 7.89 -15.22
N GLU A 168 1.45 8.46 -15.98
CA GLU A 168 2.82 8.78 -15.54
C GLU A 168 2.86 9.52 -14.18
N ARG A 169 2.05 10.57 -14.01
CA ARG A 169 2.03 11.35 -12.76
C ARG A 169 1.52 10.54 -11.56
N CYS A 170 0.50 9.71 -11.74
CA CYS A 170 0.01 8.86 -10.66
C CYS A 170 0.99 7.72 -10.35
N ARG A 171 1.74 7.25 -11.34
CA ARG A 171 2.81 6.27 -11.15
C ARG A 171 3.96 6.89 -10.34
N ALA A 172 4.39 8.09 -10.67
CA ALA A 172 5.44 8.80 -9.93
C ALA A 172 5.07 8.95 -8.43
N GLU A 173 3.85 9.38 -8.11
CA GLU A 173 3.39 9.44 -6.71
C GLU A 173 3.24 8.05 -6.05
N TYR A 174 2.88 7.03 -6.82
CA TYR A 174 2.77 5.67 -6.32
C TYR A 174 4.13 5.07 -5.94
N GLU A 175 5.19 5.47 -6.65
CA GLU A 175 6.56 4.96 -6.50
C GLU A 175 7.45 5.85 -5.60
N ASP A 176 7.09 7.11 -5.34
CA ASP A 176 7.87 8.04 -4.48
C ASP A 176 7.56 7.82 -2.99
N PRO A 177 8.52 7.36 -2.16
CA PRO A 177 8.31 7.16 -0.72
C PRO A 177 7.96 8.42 0.07
N ARG A 178 8.17 9.60 -0.50
CA ARG A 178 7.86 10.90 0.11
C ARG A 178 6.43 11.35 -0.17
N ASP A 179 5.77 10.74 -1.16
CA ASP A 179 4.38 11.06 -1.46
C ASP A 179 3.44 10.24 -0.56
N ARG A 180 2.37 10.88 -0.08
CA ARG A 180 1.37 10.19 0.75
C ARG A 180 0.58 9.11 0.00
N ARG A 181 0.69 9.07 -1.33
CA ARG A 181 0.11 8.06 -2.21
C ARG A 181 1.10 6.95 -2.57
N PHE A 182 2.27 6.93 -1.95
CA PHE A 182 3.21 5.82 -2.04
C PHE A 182 2.49 4.49 -1.76
N HIS A 183 2.48 3.59 -2.75
CA HIS A 183 1.73 2.33 -2.74
C HIS A 183 0.21 2.42 -2.42
N ALA A 184 -0.44 3.56 -2.67
CA ALA A 184 -1.90 3.67 -2.62
C ALA A 184 -2.53 2.91 -3.79
N GLN A 185 -2.90 1.64 -3.57
CA GLN A 185 -3.44 0.75 -4.61
C GLN A 185 -4.62 1.33 -5.41
N PRO A 186 -5.60 2.04 -4.81
CA PRO A 186 -6.70 2.63 -5.55
C PRO A 186 -6.44 4.08 -6.01
N THR A 187 -5.18 4.55 -6.00
CA THR A 187 -4.85 5.89 -6.47
C THR A 187 -5.24 6.07 -7.94
N ALA A 188 -5.75 7.26 -8.24
CA ALA A 188 -6.15 7.67 -9.58
C ALA A 188 -6.23 9.20 -9.65
N CYS A 189 -6.54 9.71 -10.85
CA CYS A 189 -6.81 11.12 -11.11
C CYS A 189 -7.78 11.24 -12.31
N PRO A 190 -8.22 12.46 -12.68
CA PRO A 190 -9.12 12.66 -13.83
C PRO A 190 -8.65 12.08 -15.15
N VAL A 191 -7.34 11.86 -15.34
CA VAL A 191 -6.77 11.30 -16.58
C VAL A 191 -6.90 9.77 -16.66
N CYS A 192 -6.59 9.08 -15.55
CA CYS A 192 -6.45 7.62 -15.56
C CYS A 192 -7.53 6.88 -14.78
N GLY A 193 -8.39 7.59 -14.08
CA GLY A 193 -9.34 7.01 -13.14
C GLY A 193 -10.79 6.98 -13.64
N PRO A 194 -11.69 6.45 -12.80
CA PRO A 194 -13.12 6.43 -13.07
C PRO A 194 -13.69 7.83 -13.33
N GLN A 195 -14.75 7.88 -14.14
CA GLN A 195 -15.46 9.11 -14.50
C GLN A 195 -16.93 9.00 -14.10
N VAL A 196 -17.51 10.12 -13.70
CA VAL A 196 -18.95 10.21 -13.43
C VAL A 196 -19.69 10.45 -14.75
N ARG A 197 -20.79 9.73 -14.95
CA ARG A 197 -21.74 10.00 -16.04
C ARG A 197 -23.13 10.21 -15.46
N PHE A 198 -23.78 11.29 -15.86
CA PHE A 198 -25.19 11.52 -15.58
C PHE A 198 -26.04 10.94 -16.72
N ALA A 199 -27.09 10.19 -16.38
CA ALA A 199 -28.07 9.68 -17.32
C ALA A 199 -29.47 10.04 -16.81
N GLN A 200 -30.19 10.88 -17.54
CA GLN A 200 -31.59 11.18 -17.27
C GLN A 200 -32.42 10.00 -17.79
N GLY A 201 -33.26 9.42 -16.94
CA GLY A 201 -34.21 8.39 -17.38
C GLY A 201 -35.11 8.98 -18.46
N VAL A 202 -34.93 8.54 -19.70
CA VAL A 202 -35.88 8.87 -20.77
C VAL A 202 -37.12 8.06 -20.46
N GLY A 203 -38.23 8.72 -20.09
CA GLY A 203 -39.53 8.08 -20.07
C GLY A 203 -39.78 7.48 -21.45
N SER A 204 -39.73 6.14 -21.54
CA SER A 204 -40.13 5.33 -22.69
C SER A 204 -39.96 6.01 -24.07
N GLY A 205 -38.72 6.21 -24.50
CA GLY A 205 -38.39 6.72 -25.82
C GLY A 205 -37.03 6.19 -26.26
N LYS A 206 -37.03 5.34 -27.30
CA LYS A 206 -35.92 4.50 -27.80
C LYS A 206 -34.52 5.12 -27.61
N ILE A 207 -33.65 4.44 -26.86
CA ILE A 207 -32.23 4.77 -26.74
C ILE A 207 -31.55 4.48 -28.08
N GLY A 208 -31.16 5.53 -28.80
CA GLY A 208 -30.24 5.41 -29.92
C GLY A 208 -28.85 5.08 -29.41
N THR A 209 -28.32 3.91 -29.75
CA THR A 209 -26.93 3.52 -29.51
C THR A 209 -26.01 4.38 -30.38
N LYS A 210 -25.36 5.40 -29.80
CA LYS A 210 -24.12 5.92 -30.39
C LYS A 210 -23.00 4.98 -29.94
N GLU A 211 -22.41 4.29 -30.91
CA GLU A 211 -21.27 3.39 -30.76
C GLU A 211 -20.12 4.08 -29.99
N GLN A 212 -19.48 3.31 -29.12
CA GLN A 212 -18.23 3.71 -28.47
C GLN A 212 -17.12 3.75 -29.53
N PRO A 213 -16.21 4.73 -29.52
CA PRO A 213 -15.01 4.64 -30.33
C PRO A 213 -14.15 3.47 -29.84
N SER A 214 -13.72 2.62 -30.77
CA SER A 214 -12.86 1.47 -30.54
C SER A 214 -11.57 1.87 -29.82
N PRO A 215 -11.03 1.04 -28.90
CA PRO A 215 -9.72 1.29 -28.33
C PRO A 215 -8.64 1.26 -29.43
N PRO A 216 -7.58 2.10 -29.34
CA PRO A 216 -6.50 2.08 -30.30
C PRO A 216 -5.77 0.73 -30.26
N THR A 217 -5.50 0.19 -31.45
CA THR A 217 -4.72 -1.03 -31.64
C THR A 217 -3.29 -0.82 -31.14
N PRO A 218 -2.73 -1.74 -30.32
CA PRO A 218 -1.33 -1.65 -29.91
C PRO A 218 -0.41 -1.89 -31.12
N LEU A 219 0.64 -1.05 -31.21
CA LEU A 219 1.81 -1.27 -32.07
C LEU A 219 2.71 -2.34 -31.46
#